data_AF-A0AA43JE59-F1
#
_entry.id   AF-A0AA43JE59-F1
#
_cell.length_a   1.000
_cell.length_b   1.000
_cell.length_c   1.000
_cell.angle_alpha   90.00
_cell.angle_beta   90.00
_cell.angle_gamma   90.00
#
_symmetry.space_group_name_H-M   'P 1'
#
loop_
_entity.id
_entity.type
_entity.pdbx_description
1 polymer ?
#
loop_
_entity_poly.entity_id
_entity_poly.type
_entity_poly.pdbx_seq_one_letter_code
_entity_poly.pdbx_strand_id
1 'polypeptide(L)' 'MPQSRSVPETLMPTYRWSTNGPTQPGWYWFRGQAHEADPFIVLVDEAGQFQWPDGGFQEVPLAKGEWAGPIEEPDE' A
#
# COMPACT_ATOMS: atom_id res chain seq x y z
N MET A 1 35.32 -14.96 -21.22
CA MET A 1 34.74 -14.97 -19.86
C MET A 1 33.25 -14.66 -20.00
N PRO A 2 32.33 -15.55 -19.61
CA PRO A 2 30.90 -15.25 -19.70
C PRO A 2 30.51 -14.36 -18.52
N GLN A 3 30.31 -13.06 -18.78
CA GLN A 3 29.72 -12.17 -17.78
C GLN A 3 28.25 -12.52 -17.62
N SER A 4 27.87 -12.71 -16.36
CA SER A 4 26.57 -13.11 -15.87
C SER A 4 25.42 -12.41 -16.60
N ARG A 5 24.47 -13.19 -17.08
CA ARG A 5 23.12 -12.72 -17.40
C ARG A 5 22.55 -12.07 -16.14
N SER A 6 22.57 -10.74 -16.09
CA SER A 6 21.75 -9.98 -15.15
C SER A 6 20.32 -10.33 -15.51
N VAL A 7 19.65 -11.07 -14.63
CA VAL A 7 18.21 -11.27 -14.69
C VAL A 7 17.56 -9.89 -14.84
N PRO A 8 16.56 -9.71 -15.72
CA PRO A 8 15.85 -8.45 -15.77
C PRO A 8 15.31 -8.21 -14.35
N GLU A 9 15.65 -7.07 -13.77
CA GLU A 9 14.99 -6.57 -12.57
C GLU A 9 13.50 -6.60 -12.88
N THR A 10 12.81 -7.64 -12.40
CA THR A 10 11.37 -7.74 -12.41
C THR A 10 10.90 -6.39 -11.94
N LEU A 11 10.20 -5.68 -12.82
CA LEU A 11 9.55 -4.41 -12.59
C LEU A 11 8.64 -4.58 -11.37
N MET A 12 9.20 -4.49 -10.17
CA MET A 12 8.44 -4.20 -8.98
C MET A 12 7.72 -2.90 -9.36
N PRO A 13 6.39 -2.87 -9.48
CA PRO A 13 5.72 -1.62 -9.76
C PRO A 13 6.25 -0.65 -8.72
N THR A 14 6.93 0.42 -9.17
CA THR A 14 7.32 1.50 -8.28
C THR A 14 6.02 2.05 -7.74
N TYR A 15 5.64 1.55 -6.57
CA TYR A 15 4.44 1.99 -5.91
C TYR A 15 4.66 3.44 -5.56
N ARG A 16 3.89 4.31 -6.20
CA ARG A 16 4.01 5.75 -5.99
C ARG A 16 3.31 6.08 -4.67
N TRP A 17 4.10 6.12 -3.62
CA TRP A 17 3.67 6.59 -2.31
C TRP A 17 3.21 8.05 -2.42
N SER A 18 2.05 8.34 -1.86
CA SER A 18 1.44 9.66 -1.84
C SER A 18 0.76 9.90 -0.50
N THR A 19 0.85 11.12 0.03
CA THR A 19 0.07 11.52 1.20
C THR A 19 -1.40 11.75 0.86
N ASN A 20 -1.76 11.75 -0.43
CA ASN A 20 -3.14 11.77 -0.86
C ASN A 20 -3.75 10.38 -0.68
N GLY A 21 -4.74 10.27 0.21
CA GLY A 21 -5.44 9.02 0.44
C GLY A 21 -6.20 8.51 -0.80
N PRO A 22 -6.43 7.19 -0.89
CA PRO A 22 -7.27 6.60 -1.93
C PRO A 22 -8.71 7.13 -1.87
N THR A 23 -9.30 7.34 -3.04
CA THR A 23 -10.69 7.80 -3.20
C THR A 23 -11.62 6.72 -3.75
N GLN A 24 -11.08 5.54 -4.02
CA GLN A 24 -11.80 4.39 -4.55
C GLN A 24 -11.61 3.20 -3.61
N PRO A 25 -12.60 2.30 -3.52
CA PRO A 25 -12.47 1.06 -2.77
C PRO A 25 -11.44 0.13 -3.42
N GLY A 26 -10.75 -0.65 -2.59
CA GLY A 26 -9.76 -1.61 -3.03
C GLY A 26 -8.60 -1.76 -2.05
N TRP A 27 -7.63 -2.58 -2.43
CA TRP A 27 -6.44 -2.79 -1.64
C TRP A 27 -5.41 -1.70 -1.89
N TYR A 28 -4.82 -1.19 -0.81
CA TYR A 28 -3.77 -0.17 -0.84
C TYR A 28 -2.70 -0.49 0.21
N TRP A 29 -1.45 -0.18 -0.13
CA TRP A 29 -0.40 -0.07 0.87
C TRP A 29 -0.61 1.20 1.68
N PHE A 30 -0.62 1.05 2.99
CA PHE A 30 -0.56 2.16 3.93
C PHE A 30 0.73 2.06 4.74
N ARG A 31 1.34 3.21 4.99
CA ARG A 31 2.39 3.35 5.99
C ARG A 31 2.15 4.60 6.83
N GLY A 32 2.27 4.45 8.15
CA GLY A 32 2.07 5.54 9.10
C GLY A 32 3.11 6.64 8.95
N GLN A 33 2.76 7.85 9.39
CA GLN A 33 3.71 8.96 9.49
C GLN A 33 4.91 8.56 10.38
N ALA A 34 6.11 9.05 10.04
CA ALA A 34 7.36 8.84 10.77
C ALA A 34 8.02 7.43 10.70
N HIS A 35 7.65 6.56 9.76
CA HIS A 35 8.24 5.21 9.65
C HIS A 35 8.10 4.39 10.96
N GLU A 36 7.13 4.73 11.81
CA GLU A 36 6.92 4.06 13.09
C GLU A 36 6.44 2.60 12.91
N ALA A 37 5.94 2.27 11.71
CA ALA A 37 5.54 0.91 11.35
C ALA A 37 5.97 0.57 9.91
N ASP A 38 6.26 -0.71 9.69
CA ASP A 38 6.40 -1.28 8.36
C ASP A 38 5.14 -1.02 7.52
N PRO A 39 5.27 -0.85 6.20
CA PRO A 39 4.11 -0.75 5.32
C PRO A 39 3.27 -2.03 5.40
N PHE A 40 1.95 -1.88 5.45
CA PHE A 40 1.01 -3.00 5.42
C PHE A 40 -0.14 -2.71 4.45
N ILE A 41 -0.79 -3.78 4.02
CA ILE A 41 -1.90 -3.75 3.08
C ILE A 41 -3.20 -3.54 3.86
N VAL A 42 -4.01 -2.58 3.41
CA VAL A 42 -5.34 -2.32 3.96
C VAL A 42 -6.39 -2.35 2.84
N LEU A 43 -7.57 -2.88 3.16
CA LEU A 43 -8.73 -2.83 2.29
C LEU A 43 -9.52 -1.56 2.59
N VAL A 44 -9.65 -0.69 1.59
CA VAL A 44 -10.50 0.49 1.64
C VAL A 44 -11.88 0.12 1.09
N ASP A 45 -12.91 0.39 1.88
CA ASP A 45 -14.31 0.19 1.55
C ASP A 45 -14.88 1.36 0.71
N GLU A 46 -16.08 1.19 0.15
CA GLU A 46 -16.80 2.22 -0.61
C GLU A 46 -17.02 3.51 0.18
N ALA A 47 -17.09 3.42 1.51
CA ALA A 47 -17.17 4.58 2.40
C ALA A 47 -15.85 5.37 2.53
N GLY A 48 -14.73 4.92 1.94
CA GLY A 48 -13.42 5.53 2.15
C GLY A 48 -12.83 5.25 3.54
N GLN A 49 -13.23 4.13 4.14
CA GLN A 49 -12.74 3.64 5.43
C GLN A 49 -11.96 2.35 5.21
N PHE A 50 -10.98 2.10 6.06
CA PHE A 50 -10.25 0.84 6.05
C PHE A 50 -10.23 0.21 7.43
N GLN A 51 -10.11 -1.11 7.46
CA GLN A 51 -10.01 -1.88 8.69
C GLN A 51 -8.56 -2.22 8.97
N TRP A 52 -8.12 -1.95 10.20
CA TRP A 52 -6.83 -2.38 10.72
C TRP A 52 -6.83 -3.88 11.01
N PRO A 53 -5.67 -4.55 10.95
CA PRO A 53 -5.55 -5.95 11.39
C PRO A 53 -5.96 -6.16 12.85
N ASP A 54 -5.93 -5.10 13.68
CA ASP A 54 -6.42 -5.11 15.07
C ASP A 54 -7.97 -5.09 15.19
N GLY A 55 -8.68 -4.92 14.06
CA GLY A 55 -10.14 -4.83 14.01
C GLY A 55 -10.70 -3.41 14.17
N GLY A 56 -9.84 -2.40 14.36
CA GLY A 56 -10.24 -1.00 14.36
C GLY A 56 -10.60 -0.49 12.96
N PHE A 57 -11.50 0.49 12.87
CA PHE A 57 -11.83 1.19 11.62
C PHE A 57 -11.25 2.60 11.63
N GLN A 58 -10.76 3.04 10.47
CA GLN A 58 -10.21 4.38 10.31
C GLN A 58 -10.59 4.95 8.94
N GLU A 59 -11.03 6.19 8.92
CA GLU A 59 -11.26 6.93 7.68
C GLU A 59 -9.91 7.26 7.01
N VAL A 60 -9.80 6.97 5.71
CA VAL A 60 -8.65 7.33 4.87
C VAL A 60 -8.20 8.79 5.04
N PRO A 61 -9.09 9.81 5.00
CA PRO A 61 -8.68 11.22 5.15
C PRO A 61 -8.16 11.57 6.55
N LEU A 62 -8.50 10.79 7.56
CA LEU A 62 -8.04 10.99 8.94
C LEU A 62 -6.72 10.29 9.22
N ALA A 63 -6.38 9.26 8.45
CA ALA A 63 -5.13 8.52 8.59
C ALA A 63 -3.93 9.38 8.13
N LYS A 64 -3.04 9.68 9.08
CA LYS A 64 -1.79 10.40 8.83
C LYS A 64 -0.75 9.41 8.31
N GLY A 65 -0.55 9.37 7.00
CA GLY A 65 0.38 8.43 6.39
C GLY A 65 0.60 8.63 4.90
N GLU A 66 1.33 7.70 4.30
CA GLU A 66 1.49 7.59 2.87
C GLU A 66 0.77 6.35 2.36
N TRP A 67 0.24 6.48 1.15
CA TRP A 67 -0.60 5.51 0.48
C TRP A 67 0.01 5.13 -0.85
N ALA A 68 -0.06 3.85 -1.21
CA ALA A 68 0.43 3.33 -2.48
C ALA A 68 -0.57 2.33 -3.06
N GLY A 69 -0.95 2.50 -4.33
CA GLY A 69 -1.88 1.59 -5.00
C GLY A 69 -2.68 2.26 -6.12
N PRO A 70 -3.75 1.61 -6.63
CA PRO A 70 -4.33 0.35 -6.16
C PRO A 70 -3.39 -0.85 -6.36
N ILE A 71 -3.43 -1.81 -5.45
CA ILE A 71 -2.69 -3.08 -5.57
C ILE A 71 -3.63 -4.23 -5.94
N GLU A 72 -3.11 -5.18 -6.70
CA GLU A 72 -3.77 -6.47 -6.88
C GLU A 72 -3.82 -7.21 -5.53
N GLU A 73 -4.86 -8.01 -5.33
CA GLU A 73 -5.01 -8.86 -4.15
C GLU A 73 -3.73 -9.67 -3.95
N PRO A 74 -3.15 -9.72 -2.73
CA PRO A 74 -2.00 -10.57 -2.47
C PRO A 74 -2.39 -12.03 -2.75
N ASP A 75 -1.57 -12.73 -3.54
CA ASP A 75 -1.69 -14.18 -3.75
C ASP A 75 -1.42 -14.90 -2.41
N GLU A 76 -2.24 -15.90 -2.07
CA GLU A 76 -2.26 -16.60 -0.75
C GLU A 76 -0.98 -17.39 -0.41
#